data_AF-A0A955HFR4-F1
#
_entry.id   AF-A0A955HFR4-F1
#
_cell.length_a   1.000
_cell.length_b   1.000
_cell.length_c   1.000
_cell.angle_alpha   90.00
_cell.angle_beta   90.00
_cell.angle_gamma   90.00
#
_symmetry.space_group_name_H-M   'P 1'
#
loop_
_entity.id
_entity.type
_entity.pdbx_description
1 polymer ?
#
loop_
_entity_poly.entity_id
_entity_poly.type
_entity_poly.pdbx_seq_one_letter_code
_entity_poly.pdbx_strand_id
1 'polypeptide(L)'
;GPESSGKTTLSLHAVAEAQKMGGICAFIDAEHAMDPEYAAALGVKLDELLISQPDNGEQALEIVESLVRSGKLDVIVIDSVAALTPRDEIEGEMGAHHVGKQARLMSQALRKLTGIVAKSKTVVIFINQIRMQVGVMFGNPETTPGGKALKFYTSVRLDIRRIAQIKKGDEVVGGRHRVKVVKNKVASPFRTTEFDLIYGEGISSEGELLALGEKYKMVQKSGASYSYTPPGGDESAIVKLGRGYDAARTTLKEDKKLKNEILKHIRAALKEEAKK
;
A
#
# COMPACT_ATOMS: atom_id res chain seq x y z
N GLY A 1 7.03 5.33 5.32
CA GLY A 1 8.08 4.32 5.10
C GLY A 1 9.28 4.97 4.43
N PRO A 2 10.42 4.26 4.33
CA PRO A 2 11.60 4.73 3.59
C PRO A 2 11.31 4.97 2.10
N GLU A 3 12.29 5.52 1.39
CA GLU A 3 12.30 5.54 -0.07
C GLU A 3 12.28 4.11 -0.64
N SER A 4 11.68 3.95 -1.82
CA SER A 4 11.57 2.66 -2.53
C SER A 4 11.02 1.50 -1.70
N SER A 5 10.24 1.79 -0.66
CA SER A 5 9.63 0.77 0.20
C SER A 5 8.28 0.25 -0.33
N GLY A 6 7.85 0.66 -1.52
CA GLY A 6 6.57 0.22 -2.13
C GLY A 6 5.34 1.02 -1.71
N LYS A 7 5.51 2.25 -1.20
CA LYS A 7 4.38 3.13 -0.77
C LYS A 7 3.40 3.43 -1.91
N THR A 8 3.94 3.89 -3.04
CA THR A 8 3.17 4.22 -4.24
C THR A 8 2.56 2.96 -4.85
N THR A 9 3.33 1.88 -5.00
CA THR A 9 2.81 0.57 -5.45
C THR A 9 1.63 0.09 -4.60
N LEU A 10 1.73 0.12 -3.27
CA LEU A 10 0.64 -0.29 -2.39
C LEU A 10 -0.61 0.58 -2.58
N SER A 11 -0.43 1.88 -2.79
CA SER A 11 -1.54 2.81 -3.01
C SER A 11 -2.18 2.62 -4.39
N LEU A 12 -1.39 2.34 -5.43
CA LEU A 12 -1.88 2.00 -6.76
C LEU A 12 -2.64 0.66 -6.76
N HIS A 13 -2.23 -0.32 -5.96
CA HIS A 13 -3.04 -1.53 -5.74
C HIS A 13 -4.39 -1.21 -5.09
N ALA A 14 -4.43 -0.30 -4.11
CA ALA A 14 -5.70 0.13 -3.51
C ALA A 14 -6.62 0.80 -4.53
N VAL A 15 -6.06 1.62 -5.43
CA VAL A 15 -6.78 2.23 -6.56
C VAL A 15 -7.29 1.16 -7.53
N ALA A 16 -6.43 0.25 -7.97
CA ALA A 16 -6.80 -0.81 -8.90
C ALA A 16 -7.92 -1.71 -8.35
N GLU A 17 -7.85 -2.10 -7.07
CA GLU A 17 -8.90 -2.89 -6.42
C GLU A 17 -10.22 -2.11 -6.29
N ALA A 18 -10.17 -0.82 -5.97
CA ALA A 18 -11.38 0.02 -5.94
C ALA A 18 -12.02 0.16 -7.33
N GLN A 19 -11.23 0.38 -8.38
CA GLN A 19 -11.72 0.43 -9.77
C GLN A 19 -12.32 -0.91 -10.23
N LYS A 20 -11.73 -2.05 -9.83
CA LYS A 20 -12.30 -3.39 -10.11
C LYS A 20 -13.69 -3.57 -9.48
N MET A 21 -13.95 -2.91 -8.35
CA MET A 21 -15.25 -2.88 -7.70
C MET A 21 -16.22 -1.84 -8.30
N GLY A 22 -15.81 -1.15 -9.37
CA GLY A 22 -16.59 -0.10 -10.02
C GLY A 22 -16.50 1.27 -9.34
N GLY A 23 -15.54 1.44 -8.41
CA GLY A 23 -15.35 2.69 -7.68
C GLY A 23 -14.57 3.73 -8.46
N ILE A 24 -14.82 5.01 -8.18
CA ILE A 24 -14.15 6.15 -8.83
C ILE A 24 -12.96 6.58 -7.96
N CYS A 25 -11.79 6.71 -8.58
CA CYS A 25 -10.56 7.01 -7.89
C CYS A 25 -9.92 8.33 -8.37
N ALA A 26 -9.16 8.96 -7.48
CA ALA A 26 -8.28 10.07 -7.83
C ALA A 26 -6.87 9.88 -7.28
N PHE A 27 -5.90 10.44 -8.01
CA PHE A 27 -4.50 10.46 -7.63
C PHE A 27 -3.96 11.89 -7.73
N ILE A 28 -3.57 12.44 -6.59
CA ILE A 28 -2.97 13.76 -6.47
C ILE A 28 -1.46 13.56 -6.44
N ASP A 29 -0.82 13.72 -7.59
CA ASP A 29 0.62 13.54 -7.81
C ASP A 29 1.34 14.86 -7.56
N ALA A 30 1.59 15.15 -6.29
CA ALA A 30 2.38 16.31 -5.87
C ALA A 30 3.89 16.08 -6.01
N GLU A 31 4.35 14.83 -6.12
CA GLU A 31 5.77 14.52 -6.42
C GLU A 31 6.11 14.59 -7.92
N HIS A 32 5.10 14.73 -8.80
CA HIS A 32 5.26 14.66 -10.27
C HIS A 32 6.03 13.42 -10.73
N ALA A 33 5.82 12.30 -10.04
CA ALA A 33 6.62 11.09 -10.17
C ALA A 33 5.77 9.84 -10.48
N MET A 34 4.48 10.01 -10.73
CA MET A 34 3.63 8.91 -11.15
C MET A 34 4.04 8.42 -12.54
N ASP A 35 4.37 7.14 -12.65
CA ASP A 35 4.58 6.43 -13.92
C ASP A 35 3.25 5.79 -14.38
N PRO A 36 2.63 6.27 -15.49
CA PRO A 36 1.39 5.70 -16.00
C PRO A 36 1.55 4.27 -16.49
N GLU A 37 2.66 3.92 -17.14
CA GLU A 37 2.90 2.56 -17.66
C GLU A 37 2.98 1.56 -16.50
N TYR A 38 3.69 1.93 -15.44
CA TYR A 38 3.75 1.12 -14.23
C TYR A 38 2.37 0.99 -13.56
N ALA A 39 1.62 2.09 -13.42
CA ALA A 39 0.28 2.04 -12.85
C ALA A 39 -0.67 1.13 -13.66
N ALA A 40 -0.63 1.20 -14.99
CA ALA A 40 -1.38 0.31 -15.87
C ALA A 40 -0.98 -1.16 -15.67
N ALA A 41 0.31 -1.45 -15.53
CA ALA A 41 0.80 -2.81 -15.26
C ALA A 41 0.28 -3.36 -13.91
N LEU A 42 0.04 -2.50 -12.92
CA LEU A 42 -0.59 -2.87 -11.64
C LEU A 42 -2.12 -3.06 -11.73
N GLY A 43 -2.70 -2.84 -12.91
CA GLY A 43 -4.14 -2.99 -13.17
C GLY A 43 -4.96 -1.73 -12.88
N VAL A 44 -4.33 -0.57 -12.78
CA VAL A 44 -5.03 0.72 -12.72
C VAL A 44 -5.56 1.06 -14.11
N LYS A 45 -6.84 1.40 -14.18
CA LYS A 45 -7.47 1.93 -15.40
C LYS A 45 -7.22 3.42 -15.48
N LEU A 46 -6.24 3.82 -16.30
CA LEU A 46 -5.77 5.20 -16.39
C LEU A 46 -6.82 6.16 -16.96
N ASP A 47 -7.63 5.69 -17.89
CA ASP A 47 -8.73 6.43 -18.52
C ASP A 47 -9.86 6.77 -17.52
N GLU A 48 -10.04 5.94 -16.50
CA GLU A 48 -11.01 6.13 -15.42
C GLU A 48 -10.39 6.83 -14.18
N LEU A 49 -9.09 7.10 -14.17
CA LEU A 49 -8.40 7.68 -13.01
C LEU A 49 -8.32 9.21 -13.11
N LEU A 50 -8.88 9.90 -12.11
CA LEU A 50 -8.73 11.36 -12.01
C LEU A 50 -7.33 11.70 -11.50
N ILE A 51 -6.45 12.16 -12.38
CA ILE A 51 -5.09 12.56 -12.03
C ILE A 51 -5.05 14.09 -11.91
N SER A 52 -4.41 14.59 -10.86
CA SER A 52 -4.13 16.01 -10.69
C SER A 52 -2.70 16.21 -10.25
N GLN A 53 -2.02 17.17 -10.87
CA GLN A 53 -0.68 17.61 -10.54
C GLN A 53 -0.74 19.06 -10.05
N PRO A 54 -0.84 19.27 -8.73
CA PRO A 54 -0.98 20.60 -8.15
C PRO A 54 0.37 21.35 -8.10
N ASP A 55 0.31 22.67 -8.24
CA ASP A 55 1.43 23.61 -8.15
C ASP A 55 1.89 23.83 -6.70
N ASN A 56 0.99 23.69 -5.71
CA ASN A 56 1.29 23.92 -4.30
C ASN A 56 0.39 23.10 -3.36
N GLY A 57 0.77 23.06 -2.07
CA GLY A 57 0.11 22.30 -1.03
C GLY A 57 -1.33 22.75 -0.74
N GLU A 58 -1.61 24.06 -0.80
CA GLU A 58 -2.97 24.59 -0.64
C GLU A 58 -3.90 24.06 -1.73
N GLN A 59 -3.50 24.22 -3.00
CA GLN A 59 -4.26 23.78 -4.16
C GLN A 59 -4.50 22.27 -4.12
N ALA A 60 -3.47 21.48 -3.78
CA ALA A 60 -3.60 20.03 -3.62
C ALA A 60 -4.70 19.65 -2.61
N LEU A 61 -4.71 20.31 -1.44
CA LEU A 61 -5.66 20.04 -0.37
C LEU A 61 -7.08 20.55 -0.70
N GLU A 62 -7.20 21.66 -1.44
CA GLU A 62 -8.47 22.19 -1.95
C GLU A 62 -9.10 21.27 -3.01
N ILE A 63 -8.28 20.68 -3.88
CA ILE A 63 -8.71 19.67 -4.84
C ILE A 63 -9.24 18.45 -4.09
N VAL A 64 -8.49 17.93 -3.11
CA VAL A 64 -8.95 16.81 -2.27
C VAL A 64 -10.27 17.15 -1.56
N GLU A 65 -10.38 18.35 -0.99
CA GLU A 65 -11.62 18.78 -0.33
C GLU A 65 -12.81 18.77 -1.29
N SER A 66 -12.63 19.33 -2.49
CA SER A 66 -13.67 19.40 -3.53
C SER A 66 -14.10 18.01 -4.00
N LEU A 67 -13.13 17.11 -4.22
CA LEU A 67 -13.38 15.73 -4.62
C LEU A 67 -14.15 14.95 -3.56
N VAL A 68 -13.76 15.06 -2.28
CA VAL A 68 -14.50 14.41 -1.17
C VAL A 68 -15.92 14.98 -1.05
N ARG A 69 -16.08 16.31 -1.19
CA ARG A 69 -17.41 16.97 -1.13
C ARG A 69 -18.34 16.56 -2.26
N SER A 70 -17.81 16.17 -3.42
CA SER A 70 -18.63 15.66 -4.52
C SER A 70 -19.41 14.40 -4.13
N GLY A 71 -18.90 13.63 -3.15
CA GLY A 71 -19.48 12.37 -2.71
C GLY A 71 -19.42 11.24 -3.73
N LYS A 72 -18.71 11.42 -4.85
CA LYS A 72 -18.63 10.46 -5.96
C LYS A 72 -17.40 9.56 -5.94
N LEU A 73 -16.36 9.94 -5.20
CA LEU A 73 -15.09 9.22 -5.17
C LEU A 73 -15.03 8.21 -4.03
N ASP A 74 -14.48 7.04 -4.30
CA ASP A 74 -14.28 5.96 -3.33
C ASP A 74 -12.87 6.00 -2.74
N VAL A 75 -11.85 6.30 -3.55
CA VAL A 75 -10.44 6.37 -3.11
C VAL A 75 -9.75 7.60 -3.66
N ILE A 76 -9.06 8.34 -2.80
CA ILE A 76 -8.18 9.45 -3.18
C ILE A 76 -6.80 9.21 -2.59
N VAL A 77 -5.77 9.19 -3.43
CA VAL A 77 -4.37 9.08 -3.01
C VAL A 77 -3.69 10.44 -3.16
N ILE A 78 -2.90 10.84 -2.16
CA ILE A 78 -2.01 12.00 -2.22
C ILE A 78 -0.57 11.51 -2.13
N ASP A 79 0.19 11.67 -3.21
CA ASP A 79 1.62 11.33 -3.30
C ASP A 79 2.45 12.58 -3.57
N SER A 80 3.08 13.21 -2.58
CA SER A 80 3.10 12.84 -1.17
C SER A 80 2.99 14.06 -0.26
N VAL A 81 2.76 13.83 1.03
CA VAL A 81 2.71 14.89 2.05
C VAL A 81 3.99 15.72 2.09
N ALA A 82 5.14 15.12 1.78
CA ALA A 82 6.41 15.83 1.76
C ALA A 82 6.43 16.93 0.68
N ALA A 83 5.72 16.71 -0.43
CA ALA A 83 5.65 17.61 -1.59
C ALA A 83 4.51 18.65 -1.49
N LEU A 84 3.71 18.62 -0.42
CA LEU A 84 2.68 19.63 -0.16
C LEU A 84 3.32 20.92 0.37
N THR A 85 4.10 21.58 -0.46
CA THR A 85 4.83 22.80 -0.12
C THR A 85 3.89 24.00 -0.17
N PRO A 86 3.80 24.81 0.89
CA PRO A 86 2.98 26.03 0.88
C PRO A 86 3.34 26.96 -0.28
N ARG A 87 2.35 27.61 -0.87
CA ARG A 87 2.53 28.53 -2.00
C ARG A 87 3.59 29.60 -1.74
N ASP A 88 3.60 30.17 -0.54
CA ASP A 88 4.53 31.23 -0.16
C ASP A 88 5.98 30.74 0.01
N GLU A 89 6.18 29.45 0.24
CA GLU A 89 7.50 28.80 0.26
C GLU A 89 7.99 28.51 -1.17
N ILE A 90 7.09 28.25 -2.12
CA ILE A 90 7.43 28.07 -3.54
C ILE A 90 7.76 29.41 -4.21
N GLU A 91 7.00 30.47 -3.91
CA GLU A 91 7.22 31.82 -4.44
C GLU A 91 8.36 32.57 -3.72
N GLY A 92 8.80 32.06 -2.56
CA GLY A 92 9.85 32.67 -1.75
C GLY A 92 11.27 32.38 -2.24
N GLU A 93 12.25 33.12 -1.68
CA GLU A 93 13.66 32.87 -1.96
C GLU A 93 14.17 31.59 -1.27
N MET A 94 15.00 30.81 -1.97
CA MET A 94 15.66 29.65 -1.39
C MET A 94 16.49 30.05 -0.17
N GLY A 95 16.23 29.41 0.97
CA GLY A 95 16.89 29.71 2.24
C GLY A 95 16.14 30.68 3.15
N ALA A 96 15.03 31.26 2.68
CA ALA A 96 14.14 32.03 3.55
C ALA A 96 13.57 31.14 4.68
N HIS A 97 13.50 31.69 5.89
CA HIS A 97 13.02 30.96 7.05
C HIS A 97 11.49 30.78 7.00
N HIS A 98 11.04 29.57 6.67
CA HIS A 98 9.62 29.19 6.67
C HIS A 98 9.35 28.09 7.70
N VAL A 99 9.50 28.42 8.99
CA VAL A 99 9.38 27.42 10.05
C VAL A 99 7.92 27.00 10.27
N GLY A 100 7.63 25.73 9.99
CA GLY A 100 6.38 25.07 10.40
C GLY A 100 5.13 25.46 9.61
N LYS A 101 5.26 26.15 8.47
CA LYS A 101 4.12 26.53 7.61
C LYS A 101 3.36 25.31 7.09
N GLN A 102 4.06 24.33 6.52
CA GLN A 102 3.47 23.07 6.07
C GLN A 102 2.68 22.36 7.19
N ALA A 103 3.21 22.34 8.42
CA ALA A 103 2.52 21.72 9.55
C ALA A 103 1.23 22.46 9.93
N ARG A 104 1.20 23.79 9.81
CA ARG A 104 0.00 24.61 10.03
C ARG A 104 -1.03 24.38 8.93
N LEU A 105 -0.61 24.39 7.67
CA LEU A 105 -1.44 24.08 6.50
C LEU A 105 -2.13 22.71 6.68
N MET A 106 -1.34 21.67 6.94
CA MET A 106 -1.85 20.31 7.17
C MET A 106 -2.83 20.26 8.35
N SER A 107 -2.54 20.97 9.44
CA SER A 107 -3.43 21.01 10.62
C SER A 107 -4.79 21.64 10.32
N GLN A 108 -4.81 22.72 9.52
CA GLN A 108 -6.04 23.39 9.12
C GLN A 108 -6.84 22.54 8.12
N ALA A 109 -6.17 22.04 7.08
CA ALA A 109 -6.81 21.23 6.05
C ALA A 109 -7.39 19.92 6.61
N LEU A 110 -6.61 19.17 7.39
CA LEU A 110 -7.08 17.92 7.99
C LEU A 110 -8.25 18.12 8.95
N ARG A 111 -8.31 19.26 9.65
CA ARG A 111 -9.46 19.59 10.52
C ARG A 111 -10.75 19.70 9.71
N LYS A 112 -10.70 20.36 8.54
CA LYS A 112 -11.84 20.47 7.61
C LYS A 112 -12.15 19.12 6.96
N LEU A 113 -11.14 18.49 6.35
CA LEU A 113 -11.27 17.23 5.62
C LEU A 113 -11.84 16.11 6.48
N THR A 114 -11.41 15.96 7.73
CA THR A 114 -11.90 14.87 8.61
C THR A 114 -13.42 14.88 8.76
N GLY A 115 -14.02 16.07 8.92
CA GLY A 115 -15.48 16.19 9.08
C GLY A 115 -16.25 15.86 7.80
N ILE A 116 -15.67 16.12 6.63
CA ILE A 116 -16.29 15.86 5.33
C ILE A 116 -16.10 14.38 4.96
N VAL A 117 -14.89 13.84 5.14
CA VAL A 117 -14.55 12.44 4.89
C VAL A 117 -15.46 11.52 5.70
N ALA A 118 -15.71 11.83 6.98
CA ALA A 118 -16.61 11.04 7.83
C ALA A 118 -18.06 10.97 7.34
N LYS A 119 -18.51 11.94 6.55
CA LYS A 119 -19.85 11.97 5.94
C LYS A 119 -19.86 11.39 4.52
N SER A 120 -18.69 11.25 3.92
CA SER A 120 -18.50 10.61 2.62
C SER A 120 -18.25 9.10 2.79
N LYS A 121 -18.28 8.35 1.69
CA LYS A 121 -17.76 6.98 1.63
C LYS A 121 -16.32 6.92 1.07
N THR A 122 -15.64 8.06 1.03
CA THR A 122 -14.32 8.20 0.42
C THR A 122 -13.20 7.81 1.39
N VAL A 123 -12.29 6.97 0.94
CA VAL A 123 -11.02 6.67 1.61
C VAL A 123 -9.96 7.65 1.09
N VAL A 124 -9.32 8.38 2.00
CA VAL A 124 -8.22 9.29 1.66
C VAL A 124 -6.90 8.73 2.18
N ILE A 125 -5.98 8.46 1.26
CA ILE A 125 -4.67 7.86 1.52
C ILE A 125 -3.60 8.94 1.34
N PHE A 126 -2.86 9.22 2.42
CA PHE A 126 -1.70 10.10 2.37
C PHE A 126 -0.41 9.27 2.35
N ILE A 127 0.38 9.41 1.29
CA ILE A 127 1.73 8.86 1.24
C ILE A 127 2.67 9.82 1.96
N ASN A 128 3.58 9.25 2.76
CA ASN A 128 4.54 10.07 3.49
C ASN A 128 5.89 9.34 3.63
N GLN A 129 6.94 10.15 3.58
CA GLN A 129 8.32 9.72 3.68
C GLN A 129 8.80 9.77 5.14
N ILE A 130 9.79 8.94 5.46
CA ILE A 130 10.49 9.02 6.75
C ILE A 130 11.65 10.01 6.60
N ARG A 131 11.79 10.92 7.58
CA ARG A 131 12.95 11.80 7.76
C ARG A 131 13.59 11.49 9.10
N MET A 132 14.84 11.89 9.28
CA MET A 132 15.54 11.78 10.56
C MET A 132 15.47 13.11 11.29
N GLN A 133 15.06 13.10 12.56
CA GLN A 133 15.11 14.29 13.41
C GLN A 133 16.53 14.45 13.96
N VAL A 134 17.21 15.52 13.54
CA VAL A 134 18.54 15.88 14.05
C VAL A 134 18.45 16.23 15.53
N GLY A 135 19.42 15.73 16.33
CA GLY A 135 19.52 16.04 17.76
C GLY A 135 18.81 15.07 18.72
N VAL A 136 18.18 14.01 18.23
CA VAL A 136 17.61 12.96 19.09
C VAL A 136 18.71 11.97 19.50
N MET A 137 19.17 12.05 20.74
CA MET A 137 20.20 11.14 21.31
C MET A 137 19.62 9.84 21.90
N PHE A 138 18.33 9.82 22.26
CA PHE A 138 17.65 8.66 22.83
C PHE A 138 16.26 8.46 22.21
N GLY A 139 15.91 7.21 21.89
CA GLY A 139 14.62 6.84 21.28
C GLY A 139 14.68 6.71 19.76
N ASN A 140 13.51 6.61 19.12
CA ASN A 140 13.41 6.51 17.65
C ASN A 140 13.55 7.91 17.01
N PRO A 141 14.61 8.17 16.20
CA PRO A 141 14.81 9.47 15.54
C PRO A 141 13.93 9.66 14.30
N GLU A 142 13.16 8.65 13.87
CA GLU A 142 12.32 8.74 12.69
C GLU A 142 11.12 9.68 12.90
N THR A 143 10.98 10.63 11.97
CA THR A 143 9.86 11.56 11.90
C THR A 143 9.25 11.57 10.49
N THR A 144 8.14 12.30 10.32
CA THR A 144 7.43 12.41 9.04
C THR A 144 7.09 13.88 8.75
N PRO A 145 7.23 14.35 7.50
CA PRO A 145 6.76 15.66 7.04
C PRO A 145 5.28 15.95 7.34
N GLY A 146 4.89 17.23 7.28
CA GLY A 146 3.51 17.67 7.53
C GLY A 146 3.11 17.81 9.01
N GLY A 147 4.08 17.78 9.92
CA GLY A 147 3.85 17.95 11.37
C GLY A 147 3.12 16.78 12.03
N LYS A 148 2.48 17.02 13.18
CA LYS A 148 1.82 15.96 13.98
C LYS A 148 0.36 15.72 13.59
N ALA A 149 -0.29 16.64 12.88
CA ALA A 149 -1.73 16.57 12.59
C ALA A 149 -2.14 15.26 11.91
N LEU A 150 -1.43 14.86 10.85
CA LEU A 150 -1.71 13.63 10.12
C LEU A 150 -1.67 12.41 11.03
N LYS A 151 -0.74 12.37 12.01
CA LYS A 151 -0.63 11.27 12.98
C LYS A 151 -1.89 11.15 13.85
N PHE A 152 -2.58 12.24 14.15
CA PHE A 152 -3.78 12.26 15.01
C PHE A 152 -5.08 12.03 14.23
N TYR A 153 -5.22 12.68 13.07
CA TYR A 153 -6.44 12.60 12.26
C TYR A 153 -6.61 11.27 11.52
N THR A 154 -5.53 10.63 11.07
CA THR A 154 -5.61 9.33 10.39
C THR A 154 -6.25 8.24 11.24
N SER A 155 -7.14 7.44 10.64
CA SER A 155 -7.76 6.28 11.30
C SER A 155 -6.84 5.07 11.34
N VAL A 156 -6.08 4.85 10.27
CA VAL A 156 -5.10 3.77 10.12
C VAL A 156 -3.77 4.38 9.70
N ARG A 157 -2.66 3.86 10.23
CA ARG A 157 -1.31 4.21 9.78
C ARG A 157 -0.52 2.94 9.52
N LEU A 158 0.12 2.91 8.36
CA LEU A 158 0.93 1.78 7.90
C LEU A 158 2.40 2.23 7.82
N ASP A 159 3.28 1.44 8.42
CA ASP A 159 4.72 1.54 8.20
C ASP A 159 5.15 0.40 7.28
N ILE A 160 5.54 0.73 6.06
CA ILE A 160 5.98 -0.21 5.03
C ILE A 160 7.49 -0.10 4.81
N ARG A 161 8.18 -1.25 4.86
CA ARG A 161 9.63 -1.38 4.69
C ARG A 161 9.96 -2.55 3.78
N ARG A 162 10.98 -2.39 2.93
CA ARG A 162 11.61 -3.52 2.22
C ARG A 162 12.55 -4.24 3.19
N ILE A 163 12.33 -5.53 3.42
CA ILE A 163 13.11 -6.34 4.37
C ILE A 163 14.09 -7.30 3.71
N ALA A 164 13.85 -7.67 2.44
CA ALA A 164 14.78 -8.50 1.67
C ALA A 164 14.66 -8.21 0.17
N GLN A 165 15.72 -8.52 -0.58
CA GLN A 165 15.70 -8.55 -2.04
C GLN A 165 15.26 -9.93 -2.53
N ILE A 166 14.53 -9.97 -3.65
CA ILE A 166 14.21 -11.20 -4.35
C ILE A 166 15.08 -11.22 -5.60
N LYS A 167 15.85 -12.29 -5.79
CA LYS A 167 16.80 -12.44 -6.89
C LYS A 167 16.48 -13.64 -7.77
N LYS A 168 16.78 -13.52 -9.06
CA LYS A 168 16.80 -14.62 -10.02
C LYS A 168 18.20 -14.68 -10.64
N GLY A 169 19.03 -15.61 -10.15
CA GLY A 169 20.47 -15.54 -10.38
C GLY A 169 21.05 -14.28 -9.73
N ASP A 170 21.74 -13.45 -10.51
CA ASP A 170 22.34 -12.20 -10.04
C ASP A 170 21.41 -10.98 -10.12
N GLU A 171 20.29 -11.10 -10.85
CA GLU A 171 19.35 -9.99 -11.07
C GLU A 171 18.36 -9.84 -9.90
N VAL A 172 18.14 -8.60 -9.45
CA VAL A 172 17.12 -8.28 -8.42
C VAL A 172 15.77 -8.05 -9.10
N VAL A 173 14.88 -9.04 -9.01
CA VAL A 173 13.57 -9.04 -9.67
C VAL A 173 12.43 -8.51 -8.78
N GLY A 174 12.72 -8.20 -7.52
CA GLY A 174 11.74 -7.67 -6.59
C GLY A 174 12.26 -7.54 -5.17
N GLY A 175 11.34 -7.39 -4.22
CA GLY A 175 11.66 -7.34 -2.80
C GLY A 175 10.54 -7.88 -1.92
N ARG A 176 10.93 -8.49 -0.80
CA ARG A 176 9.99 -8.80 0.28
C ARG A 176 9.77 -7.56 1.12
N HIS A 177 8.51 -7.21 1.29
CA HIS A 177 8.08 -6.02 2.02
C HIS A 177 7.29 -6.43 3.26
N ARG A 178 7.51 -5.69 4.34
CA ARG A 178 6.77 -5.82 5.60
C ARG A 178 5.97 -4.56 5.82
N VAL A 179 4.68 -4.72 6.10
CA VAL A 179 3.79 -3.64 6.51
C VAL A 179 3.38 -3.86 7.96
N LYS A 180 3.63 -2.87 8.83
CA LYS A 180 3.16 -2.84 10.21
C LYS A 180 2.02 -1.82 10.35
N VAL A 181 0.92 -2.23 10.96
CA VAL A 181 -0.17 -1.33 11.31
C VAL A 181 0.19 -0.59 12.60
N VAL A 182 0.84 0.57 12.48
CA VAL A 182 1.34 1.34 13.64
C VAL A 182 0.26 2.16 14.35
N LYS A 183 -0.90 2.35 13.71
CA LYS A 183 -2.10 2.92 14.31
C LYS A 183 -3.33 2.27 13.67
N ASN A 184 -4.32 1.94 14.48
CA ASN A 184 -5.60 1.44 14.02
C ASN A 184 -6.71 1.91 14.97
N LYS A 185 -7.73 2.61 14.44
CA LYS A 185 -8.92 3.03 15.20
C LYS A 185 -10.13 2.11 15.00
N VAL A 186 -10.06 1.14 14.08
CA VAL A 186 -11.20 0.29 13.69
C VAL A 186 -11.00 -1.19 14.03
N ALA A 187 -9.78 -1.60 14.36
CA ALA A 187 -9.45 -2.94 14.86
C ALA A 187 -8.16 -2.89 15.70
N SER A 188 -7.69 -4.05 16.18
CA SER A 188 -6.46 -4.15 16.96
C SER A 188 -5.25 -3.62 16.15
N PRO A 189 -4.44 -2.70 16.74
CA PRO A 189 -3.22 -2.21 16.10
C PRO A 189 -2.07 -3.23 16.21
N PHE A 190 -0.93 -2.87 15.62
CA PHE A 190 0.38 -3.54 15.73
C PHE A 190 0.52 -4.90 15.06
N ARG A 191 -0.50 -5.37 14.35
CA ARG A 191 -0.38 -6.50 13.43
C ARG A 191 0.59 -6.16 12.28
N THR A 192 1.26 -7.17 11.78
CA THR A 192 2.18 -7.10 10.65
C THR A 192 1.77 -8.06 9.57
N THR A 193 2.02 -7.70 8.31
CA THR A 193 1.96 -8.62 7.18
C THR A 193 3.21 -8.50 6.34
N GLU A 194 3.56 -9.57 5.64
CA GLU A 194 4.66 -9.62 4.68
C GLU A 194 4.15 -10.11 3.34
N PHE A 195 4.65 -9.50 2.27
CA PHE A 195 4.32 -9.87 0.90
C PHE A 195 5.50 -9.57 -0.01
N ASP A 196 5.53 -10.24 -1.15
CA ASP A 196 6.54 -10.03 -2.17
C ASP A 196 6.02 -9.01 -3.20
N LEU A 197 6.84 -8.01 -3.50
CA LEU A 197 6.60 -7.03 -4.56
C LEU A 197 7.57 -7.34 -5.69
N ILE A 198 7.03 -7.70 -6.85
CA ILE A 198 7.79 -8.04 -8.05
C ILE A 198 7.77 -6.84 -8.99
N TYR A 199 8.93 -6.45 -9.50
CA TYR A 199 9.02 -5.28 -10.37
C TYR A 199 8.27 -5.55 -11.69
N GLY A 200 7.50 -4.55 -12.14
CA GLY A 200 6.60 -4.69 -13.30
C GLY A 200 5.32 -5.51 -13.08
N GLU A 201 5.18 -6.24 -11.96
CA GLU A 201 3.98 -7.05 -11.68
C GLU A 201 3.19 -6.60 -10.44
N GLY A 202 3.86 -5.94 -9.48
CA GLY A 202 3.25 -5.50 -8.23
C GLY A 202 3.29 -6.54 -7.11
N ILE A 203 2.29 -6.51 -6.23
CA ILE A 203 2.14 -7.45 -5.12
C ILE A 203 1.82 -8.84 -5.68
N SER A 204 2.68 -9.80 -5.35
CA SER A 204 2.60 -11.19 -5.81
C SER A 204 1.50 -11.96 -5.08
N SER A 205 0.32 -12.04 -5.69
CA SER A 205 -0.82 -12.79 -5.16
C SER A 205 -0.51 -14.28 -4.98
N GLU A 206 0.29 -14.84 -5.88
CA GLU A 206 0.75 -16.23 -5.87
C GLU A 206 1.70 -16.47 -4.69
N GLY A 207 2.59 -15.51 -4.41
CA GLY A 207 3.47 -15.57 -3.24
C GLY A 207 2.69 -15.55 -1.93
N GLU A 208 1.65 -14.71 -1.85
CA GLU A 208 0.75 -14.68 -0.69
C GLU A 208 -0.01 -16.00 -0.52
N LEU A 209 -0.47 -16.61 -1.61
CA LEU A 209 -1.15 -17.91 -1.57
C LEU A 209 -0.23 -19.01 -1.04
N LEU A 210 1.04 -19.03 -1.45
CA LEU A 210 2.02 -19.98 -0.91
C LEU A 210 2.23 -19.75 0.59
N ALA A 211 2.47 -18.51 1.00
CA ALA A 211 2.74 -18.18 2.41
C ALA A 211 1.53 -18.48 3.32
N LEU A 212 0.32 -18.12 2.90
CA LEU A 212 -0.91 -18.44 3.63
C LEU A 212 -1.22 -19.94 3.58
N GLY A 213 -0.97 -20.59 2.45
CA GLY A 213 -1.12 -22.04 2.31
C GLY A 213 -0.21 -22.80 3.29
N GLU A 214 1.03 -22.37 3.47
CA GLU A 214 1.95 -22.90 4.48
C GLU A 214 1.43 -22.66 5.90
N LYS A 215 0.97 -21.42 6.19
CA LYS A 215 0.39 -21.07 7.50
C LYS A 215 -0.77 -22.01 7.87
N TYR A 216 -1.65 -22.31 6.92
CA TYR A 216 -2.81 -23.17 7.14
C TYR A 216 -2.57 -24.65 6.83
N LYS A 217 -1.30 -25.06 6.62
CA LYS A 217 -0.89 -26.44 6.32
C LYS A 217 -1.52 -27.04 5.07
N MET A 218 -1.99 -26.20 4.15
CA MET A 218 -2.51 -26.60 2.83
C MET A 218 -1.38 -26.71 1.79
N VAL A 219 -0.34 -25.90 1.95
CA VAL A 219 0.90 -26.00 1.16
C VAL A 219 1.99 -26.57 2.06
N GLN A 220 2.67 -27.60 1.60
CA GLN A 220 3.78 -28.23 2.29
C GLN A 220 5.06 -28.06 1.50
N LYS A 221 6.15 -27.86 2.24
CA LYS A 221 7.50 -27.76 1.70
C LYS A 221 8.31 -28.98 2.15
N SER A 222 8.62 -29.87 1.21
CA SER A 222 9.48 -31.04 1.43
C SER A 222 10.83 -30.80 0.75
N GLY A 223 11.82 -30.38 1.54
CA GLY A 223 13.10 -29.91 1.02
C GLY A 223 12.94 -28.64 0.18
N ALA A 224 13.22 -28.74 -1.12
CA ALA A 224 13.01 -27.65 -2.08
C ALA A 224 11.66 -27.71 -2.80
N SER A 225 10.89 -28.79 -2.63
CA SER A 225 9.65 -29.01 -3.38
C SER A 225 8.44 -28.46 -2.63
N TYR A 226 7.53 -27.82 -3.36
CA TYR A 226 6.25 -27.35 -2.87
C TYR A 226 5.13 -28.25 -3.40
N SER A 227 4.22 -28.63 -2.52
CA SER A 227 3.00 -29.35 -2.86
C SER A 227 1.79 -28.76 -2.16
N TYR A 228 0.65 -28.86 -2.80
CA TYR A 228 -0.64 -28.47 -2.25
C TYR A 228 -1.47 -29.72 -1.95
N THR A 229 -2.10 -29.74 -0.78
CA THR A 229 -3.03 -30.77 -0.35
C THR A 229 -4.36 -30.08 0.01
N PRO A 230 -5.47 -30.39 -0.72
CA PRO A 230 -6.79 -29.89 -0.36
C PRO A 230 -7.17 -30.29 1.08
N PRO A 231 -7.86 -29.42 1.84
CA PRO A 231 -8.35 -29.78 3.17
C PRO A 231 -9.27 -31.01 3.11
N GLY A 232 -8.93 -32.05 3.88
CA GLY A 232 -9.70 -33.31 3.91
C GLY A 232 -9.44 -34.24 2.72
N GLY A 233 -8.47 -33.93 1.86
CA GLY A 233 -8.02 -34.85 0.80
C GLY A 233 -6.98 -35.86 1.33
N ASP A 234 -7.05 -37.09 0.82
CA ASP A 234 -6.04 -38.13 1.06
C ASP A 234 -4.77 -37.88 0.21
N GLU A 235 -3.72 -38.70 0.41
CA GLU A 235 -2.44 -38.59 -0.30
C GLU A 235 -2.56 -38.60 -1.84
N SER A 236 -3.64 -39.17 -2.37
CA SER A 236 -3.95 -39.18 -3.81
C SER A 236 -4.34 -37.80 -4.38
N ALA A 237 -4.70 -36.83 -3.53
CA ALA A 237 -5.09 -35.47 -3.92
C ALA A 237 -3.92 -34.47 -3.89
N ILE A 238 -2.69 -34.92 -3.64
CA ILE A 238 -1.52 -34.04 -3.56
C ILE A 238 -1.14 -33.53 -4.95
N VAL A 239 -1.21 -32.21 -5.13
CA VAL A 239 -0.79 -31.52 -6.34
C VAL A 239 0.63 -30.98 -6.15
N LYS A 240 1.57 -31.38 -7.00
CA LYS A 240 2.93 -30.82 -6.99
C LYS A 240 2.91 -29.43 -7.61
N LEU A 241 3.35 -28.42 -6.85
CA LEU A 241 3.43 -27.03 -7.32
C LEU A 241 4.76 -26.75 -8.02
N GLY A 242 5.84 -27.44 -7.65
CA GLY A 242 7.14 -27.32 -8.31
C GLY A 242 8.31 -27.42 -7.33
N ARG A 243 9.53 -27.38 -7.88
CA ARG A 243 10.77 -27.38 -7.10
C ARG A 243 11.33 -25.96 -7.04
N GLY A 244 11.33 -25.37 -5.85
CA GLY A 244 11.72 -23.99 -5.60
C GLY A 244 10.53 -23.04 -5.56
N TYR A 245 10.72 -21.90 -4.89
CA TYR A 245 9.67 -20.90 -4.69
C TYR A 245 9.19 -20.29 -6.01
N ASP A 246 10.12 -19.96 -6.92
CA ASP A 246 9.79 -19.37 -8.21
C ASP A 246 8.99 -20.32 -9.10
N ALA A 247 9.37 -21.61 -9.14
CA ALA A 247 8.63 -22.63 -9.88
C ALA A 247 7.20 -22.79 -9.35
N ALA A 248 7.03 -22.86 -8.02
CA ALA A 248 5.71 -22.95 -7.40
C ALA A 248 4.83 -21.74 -7.73
N ARG A 249 5.42 -20.54 -7.71
CA ARG A 249 4.74 -19.30 -8.08
C ARG A 249 4.30 -19.31 -9.54
N THR A 250 5.17 -19.73 -10.45
CA THR A 250 4.88 -19.81 -11.89
C THR A 250 3.73 -20.80 -12.16
N THR A 251 3.74 -21.97 -11.52
CA THR A 251 2.63 -22.93 -11.62
C THR A 251 1.30 -22.32 -11.21
N LEU A 252 1.26 -21.56 -10.10
CA LEU A 252 0.03 -20.88 -9.65
C LEU A 252 -0.38 -19.72 -10.56
N LYS A 253 0.57 -19.09 -11.23
CA LYS A 253 0.32 -18.01 -12.21
C LYS A 253 -0.31 -18.57 -13.49
N GLU A 254 0.16 -19.73 -13.94
CA GLU A 254 -0.31 -20.41 -15.15
C GLU A 254 -1.65 -21.15 -14.91
N ASP A 255 -1.77 -21.86 -13.79
CA ASP A 255 -2.99 -22.60 -13.43
C ASP A 255 -3.95 -21.76 -12.57
N LYS A 256 -4.77 -20.97 -13.27
CA LYS A 256 -5.83 -20.16 -12.64
C LYS A 256 -6.88 -20.99 -11.89
N LYS A 257 -7.12 -22.24 -12.27
CA LYS A 257 -8.11 -23.10 -11.59
C LYS A 257 -7.59 -23.49 -10.23
N LEU A 258 -6.35 -23.98 -10.18
CA LEU A 258 -5.66 -24.33 -8.94
C LEU A 258 -5.50 -23.12 -8.03
N LYS A 259 -5.09 -21.96 -8.58
CA LYS A 259 -4.99 -20.70 -7.83
C LYS A 259 -6.30 -20.35 -7.12
N ASN A 260 -7.43 -20.41 -7.83
CA ASN A 260 -8.74 -20.07 -7.29
C ASN A 260 -9.23 -21.10 -6.26
N GLU A 261 -8.90 -22.38 -6.44
CA GLU A 261 -9.21 -23.43 -5.48
C GLU A 261 -8.46 -23.21 -4.15
N ILE A 262 -7.14 -23.01 -4.20
CA ILE A 262 -6.32 -22.72 -3.02
C ILE A 262 -6.83 -21.46 -2.31
N LEU A 263 -7.13 -20.40 -3.07
CA LEU A 263 -7.68 -19.16 -2.52
C LEU A 263 -9.01 -19.40 -1.79
N LYS A 264 -9.89 -20.25 -2.33
CA LYS A 264 -11.18 -20.60 -1.70
C LYS A 264 -10.96 -21.29 -0.36
N HIS A 265 -10.04 -22.25 -0.28
CA HIS A 265 -9.72 -22.96 0.96
C HIS A 265 -9.07 -22.03 1.99
N ILE A 266 -8.11 -21.20 1.59
CA ILE A 266 -7.48 -20.21 2.47
C ILE A 266 -8.52 -19.23 3.02
N ARG A 267 -9.46 -18.74 2.19
CA ARG A 267 -10.55 -17.86 2.65
C ARG A 267 -11.48 -18.54 3.66
N ALA A 268 -11.73 -19.84 3.51
CA ALA A 268 -12.51 -20.60 4.48
C ALA A 268 -11.78 -20.68 5.84
N ALA A 269 -10.49 -21.04 5.83
CA ALA A 269 -9.67 -21.10 7.04
C ALA A 269 -9.54 -19.74 7.75
N LEU A 270 -9.37 -18.64 6.99
CA LEU A 270 -9.35 -17.28 7.54
C LEU A 270 -10.66 -16.91 8.24
N LYS A 271 -11.82 -17.29 7.67
CA LYS A 271 -13.13 -17.06 8.30
C LYS A 271 -13.28 -17.85 9.59
N GLU A 272 -12.74 -19.06 9.67
CA GLU A 272 -12.76 -19.86 10.89
C GLU A 272 -11.84 -19.28 11.97
N GLU A 273 -10.65 -18.80 11.60
CA GLU A 273 -9.74 -18.11 12.52
C GLU A 273 -10.36 -16.81 13.04
N ALA A 274 -11.08 -16.05 12.21
CA ALA A 274 -11.73 -14.80 12.61
C ALA A 274 -12.97 -14.99 13.51
N LYS A 275 -13.55 -16.20 13.55
CA LYS A 275 -14.64 -16.55 14.48
C LYS A 275 -14.15 -16.94 15.87
N LYS A 276 -12.86 -17.27 15.99
CA LYS A 276 -12.20 -17.60 17.26
C LYS A 276 -11.65 -16.34 17.93
#